data_AF-A0A4U3KPG2-F1
#
_entry.id   AF-A0A4U3KPG2-F1
#
_cell.length_a   1.000
_cell.length_b   1.000
_cell.length_c   1.000
_cell.angle_alpha   90.00
_cell.angle_beta   90.00
_cell.angle_gamma   90.00
#
_symmetry.space_group_name_H-M   'P 1'
#
loop_
_entity.id
_entity.type
_entity.pdbx_description
1 polymer ?
#
loop_
_entity_poly.entity_id
_entity_poly.type
_entity_poly.pdbx_seq_one_letter_code
_entity_poly.pdbx_strand_id
1 'polypeptide(L)' 'MKTIFSGIQPSGTPTIGNYIGAMKQFIELQNEYNCYF' A
#
# COMPACT_ATOMS: atom_id res chain seq x y z
N MET A 1 2.41 18.48 -2.73
CA MET A 1 2.05 17.05 -2.72
C MET A 1 3.28 16.26 -2.30
N LYS A 2 3.19 15.43 -1.25
CA LYS A 2 4.31 14.57 -0.84
C LYS A 2 4.23 13.23 -1.58
N THR A 3 5.37 12.56 -1.76
CA THR A 3 5.44 11.28 -2.46
C THR A 3 5.50 10.14 -1.46
N ILE A 4 4.73 9.08 -1.70
CA ILE A 4 4.77 7.82 -0.96
C ILE A 4 5.21 6.72 -1.93
N PHE A 5 6.19 5.94 -1.50
CA PHE A 5 6.63 4.73 -2.18
C PHE A 5 6.43 3.55 -1.23
N SER A 6 5.71 2.53 -1.67
CA SER A 6 5.52 1.29 -0.92
C SER A 6 5.66 0.11 -1.87
N GLY A 7 5.83 -1.09 -1.33
CA GLY A 7 5.92 -2.30 -2.13
C GLY A 7 5.61 -3.52 -1.28
N ILE A 8 5.07 -4.55 -1.91
CA ILE A 8 4.74 -5.83 -1.26
C ILE A 8 5.57 -6.92 -1.90
N GLN A 9 6.29 -7.68 -1.07
CA GLN A 9 7.11 -8.78 -1.55
C GLN A 9 6.22 -9.86 -2.20
N PRO A 10 6.55 -10.34 -3.42
CA PRO A 10 5.82 -11.42 -4.07
C PRO A 10 6.27 -12.79 -3.54
N SER A 11 6.24 -12.99 -2.22
CA SER A 11 6.72 -14.21 -1.54
C SER A 11 5.63 -15.24 -1.24
N GLY A 12 4.39 -15.00 -1.68
CA GLY A 12 3.27 -15.91 -1.48
C GLY A 12 1.93 -15.23 -1.76
N THR A 13 0.85 -15.88 -1.33
CA THR A 13 -0.50 -15.28 -1.42
C THR A 13 -0.66 -14.25 -0.32
N PRO A 14 -1.02 -12.98 -0.64
CA PRO A 14 -1.32 -11.97 0.36
C PRO A 14 -2.38 -12.46 1.34
N THR A 15 -2.17 -12.19 2.62
CA THR A 15 -3.10 -12.54 3.69
C THR A 15 -3.91 -11.32 4.13
N ILE A 16 -4.93 -11.54 4.97
CA ILE A 16 -5.69 -10.44 5.56
C ILE A 16 -4.82 -9.51 6.43
N GLY A 17 -3.71 -10.02 6.99
CA GLY A 17 -2.73 -9.20 7.69
C GLY A 17 -2.03 -8.20 6.78
N ASN A 18 -1.67 -8.61 5.55
CA ASN A 18 -1.09 -7.72 4.54
C ASN A 18 -2.11 -6.66 4.10
N TYR A 19 -3.38 -7.05 3.99
CA TYR A 19 -4.45 -6.12 3.65
C TYR A 19 -4.64 -5.05 4.74
N ILE A 20 -4.84 -5.47 5.99
CA ILE A 20 -5.10 -4.56 7.11
C ILE A 20 -3.86 -3.71 7.44
N GLY A 21 -2.66 -4.28 7.32
CA GLY A 21 -1.41 -3.63 7.70
C GLY A 21 -0.81 -2.70 6.65
N ALA A 22 -1.18 -2.84 5.36
CA ALA A 22 -0.64 -1.99 4.29
C ALA A 22 -1.65 -1.68 3.18
N MET A 23 -2.23 -2.69 2.54
CA MET A 23 -2.97 -2.47 1.28
C MET A 23 -4.23 -1.61 1.46
N LYS A 24 -4.89 -1.70 2.62
CA LYS A 24 -6.04 -0.86 2.93
C LYS A 24 -5.66 0.62 2.96
N GLN A 25 -4.51 0.96 3.54
CA GLN A 25 -4.06 2.35 3.62
C GLN A 25 -3.68 2.91 2.24
N PHE A 26 -3.23 2.08 1.30
CA PHE A 26 -2.90 2.53 -0.06
C PHE A 26 -4.08 3.19 -0.76
N ILE A 27 -5.30 2.70 -0.52
CA ILE A 27 -6.52 3.23 -1.13
C ILE A 27 -6.84 4.64 -0.62
N GLU A 28 -6.67 4.88 0.67
CA GLU A 28 -6.94 6.19 1.29
C GLU A 28 -5.86 7.20 0.86
N LEU A 29 -4.59 6.79 0.96
CA LEU A 29 -3.43 7.65 0.71
C LEU A 29 -3.28 8.10 -0.76
N GLN A 30 -3.74 7.32 -1.73
CA GLN A 30 -3.65 7.70 -3.14
C GLN A 30 -4.42 9.00 -3.48
N ASN A 31 -5.41 9.38 -2.66
CA ASN A 31 -6.18 10.60 -2.87
C ASN A 31 -5.46 11.86 -2.32
N GLU A 32 -4.49 11.67 -1.42
CA GLU A 32 -3.81 12.76 -0.71
C GLU A 32 -2.34 12.93 -1.13
N TYR A 33 -1.73 11.87 -1.66
CA TYR A 33 -0.29 11.79 -1.96
C TYR A 33 -0.01 11.35 -3.40
N ASN A 34 1.20 11.65 -3.88
CA ASN A 34 1.70 11.05 -5.10
C ASN A 34 2.22 9.64 -4.78
N CYS A 35 1.50 8.60 -5.19
CA CYS A 35 1.79 7.23 -4.76
C CYS A 35 2.44 6.38 -5.85
N TYR A 36 3.43 5.60 -5.45
CA TYR A 36 4.01 4.47 -6.19
C TYR A 36 3.93 3.23 -5.30
N PHE A 37 3.23 2.19 -5.74
CA PHE A 37 3.00 0.96 -4.99
C PHE A 37 3.53 -0.26 -5.74
#